data_AF-A0A0U3QPT6-F1
#
_entry.id   AF-A0A0U3QPT6-F1
#
_cell.length_a   1.000
_cell.length_b   1.000
_cell.length_c   1.000
_cell.angle_alpha   90.00
_cell.angle_beta   90.00
_cell.angle_gamma   90.00
#
_symmetry.space_group_name_H-M   'P 1'
#
loop_
_entity.id
_entity.type
_entity.pdbx_description
1 polymer ?
#
loop_
_entity_poly.entity_id
_entity_poly.type
_entity_poly.pdbx_seq_one_letter_code
_entity_poly.pdbx_strand_id
1 'polypeptide(L)'
;MTSRALAALLFDRDGTLIEDVPYNGDPDRVRPMAGARGALDLLRAAGTPTGVVSNQSGIARGLLTHAEVRRVNERADELLGGLDTWVYCPHAPDAGCACRKPRPGLVVEAARRLGVDPSGCVVIGDIAADLGAARAAGARGVLVPTAATLPDEVAQAPDTAPDLLTAVRRLLDGTRGERP
;
A
#
# COMPACT_ATOMS: atom_id res chain seq x y z
N MET A 1 -26.94 -0.34 -3.47
CA MET A 1 -25.70 0.43 -3.21
C MET A 1 -24.85 0.26 -4.44
N THR A 2 -24.71 1.31 -5.25
CA THR A 2 -23.87 1.29 -6.46
C THR A 2 -22.43 0.98 -6.04
N SER A 3 -21.91 -0.15 -6.49
CA SER A 3 -20.48 -0.43 -6.47
C SER A 3 -19.79 0.72 -7.20
N ARG A 4 -18.88 1.41 -6.50
CA ARG A 4 -18.15 2.54 -7.06
C ARG A 4 -16.95 1.97 -7.81
N ALA A 5 -16.78 2.39 -9.06
CA ALA A 5 -15.66 1.97 -9.89
C ALA A 5 -14.32 2.24 -9.17
N LEU A 6 -13.41 1.29 -9.27
CA LEU A 6 -12.07 1.34 -8.69
C LEU A 6 -11.27 2.50 -9.30
N ALA A 7 -10.98 3.53 -8.50
CA ALA A 7 -10.30 4.73 -8.98
C ALA A 7 -8.77 4.63 -8.88
N ALA A 8 -8.24 3.97 -7.84
CA ALA A 8 -6.81 3.71 -7.67
C ALA A 8 -6.55 2.56 -6.70
N LEU A 9 -5.39 1.91 -6.83
CA LEU A 9 -4.86 0.98 -5.83
C LEU A 9 -3.67 1.59 -5.11
N LEU A 10 -3.74 1.60 -3.79
CA LEU A 10 -2.66 2.01 -2.93
C LEU A 10 -2.12 0.80 -2.18
N PHE A 11 -0.81 0.73 -1.99
CA PHE A 11 -0.15 -0.41 -1.38
C PHE A 11 0.68 0.03 -0.18
N ASP A 12 0.73 -0.79 0.88
CA ASP A 12 1.90 -0.73 1.75
C ASP A 12 3.15 -1.16 0.98
N ARG A 13 4.31 -0.73 1.47
CA ARG A 13 5.62 -1.07 0.91
C ARG A 13 6.15 -2.37 1.50
N ASP A 14 6.54 -2.32 2.76
CA ASP A 14 7.23 -3.38 3.48
C ASP A 14 6.20 -4.46 3.86
N GLY A 15 6.50 -5.74 3.60
CA GLY A 15 5.57 -6.85 3.85
C GLY A 15 4.51 -7.04 2.76
N THR A 16 4.27 -6.04 1.91
CA THR A 16 3.24 -6.07 0.86
C THR A 16 3.83 -6.07 -0.57
N LEU A 17 4.58 -5.04 -0.95
CA LEU A 17 5.22 -4.96 -2.28
C LEU A 17 6.64 -5.50 -2.28
N ILE A 18 7.37 -5.30 -1.18
CA ILE A 18 8.73 -5.80 -0.96
C ILE A 18 8.81 -6.52 0.39
N GLU A 19 9.80 -7.39 0.54
CA GLU A 19 10.08 -8.06 1.82
C GLU A 19 10.27 -7.05 2.95
N ASP A 20 9.66 -7.29 4.11
CA ASP A 20 9.87 -6.46 5.29
C ASP A 20 11.26 -6.72 5.87
N VAL A 21 12.10 -5.70 5.77
CA VAL A 21 13.45 -5.69 6.33
C VAL A 21 13.49 -4.58 7.39
N PRO A 22 13.65 -4.91 8.68
CA PRO A 22 13.60 -3.93 9.75
C PRO A 22 14.58 -2.77 9.52
N TYR A 23 14.04 -1.56 9.44
CA TYR A 23 14.79 -0.32 9.22
C TYR A 23 15.74 -0.39 8.02
N ASN A 24 15.23 -0.85 6.88
CA ASN A 24 16.05 -0.94 5.67
C ASN A 24 16.42 0.44 5.10
N GLY A 25 17.70 0.77 5.15
CA GLY A 25 18.30 1.94 4.46
C GLY A 25 19.16 1.57 3.25
N ASP A 26 19.22 0.28 2.92
CA ASP A 26 20.12 -0.30 1.92
C ASP A 26 19.31 -0.81 0.71
N PRO A 27 19.45 -0.16 -0.47
CA PRO A 27 18.83 -0.61 -1.71
C PRO A 27 19.15 -2.06 -2.10
N ASP A 28 20.33 -2.57 -1.75
CA ASP A 28 20.75 -3.91 -2.15
C ASP A 28 19.98 -5.02 -1.41
N ARG A 29 19.25 -4.65 -0.35
CA ARG A 29 18.37 -5.55 0.42
C ARG A 29 16.92 -5.54 -0.07
N VAL A 30 16.58 -4.73 -1.07
CA VAL A 30 15.22 -4.68 -1.62
C VAL A 30 14.93 -5.93 -2.44
N ARG A 31 13.88 -6.66 -2.06
CA ARG A 31 13.39 -7.86 -2.76
C ARG A 31 11.87 -7.74 -2.94
N PRO A 32 11.34 -7.76 -4.17
CA PRO A 32 9.90 -7.75 -4.39
C PRO A 32 9.22 -8.99 -3.80
N MET A 33 8.04 -8.82 -3.22
CA MET A 33 7.19 -9.93 -2.80
C MET A 33 6.76 -10.77 -4.00
N ALA A 34 6.53 -12.07 -3.77
CA ALA A 34 6.07 -12.98 -4.82
C ALA A 34 4.78 -12.44 -5.48
N GLY A 35 4.79 -12.35 -6.82
CA GLY A 35 3.65 -11.85 -7.59
C GLY A 35 3.48 -10.32 -7.62
N ALA A 36 4.25 -9.54 -6.85
CA ALA A 36 4.09 -8.08 -6.80
C ALA A 36 4.27 -7.40 -8.15
N ARG A 37 5.35 -7.72 -8.87
CA ARG A 37 5.59 -7.21 -10.22
C ARG A 37 4.44 -7.58 -11.18
N GLY A 38 4.01 -8.83 -11.17
CA GLY A 38 2.92 -9.30 -12.03
C GLY A 38 1.58 -8.63 -11.70
N ALA A 39 1.32 -8.35 -10.42
CA ALA A 39 0.12 -7.64 -9.98
C ALA A 39 0.11 -6.19 -10.50
N LEU A 40 1.25 -5.49 -10.40
CA LEU A 40 1.39 -4.13 -10.94
C LEU A 40 1.32 -4.10 -12.47
N ASP A 41 1.87 -5.11 -13.16
CA ASP A 41 1.76 -5.23 -14.61
C ASP A 41 0.29 -5.37 -15.07
N LEU A 42 -0.55 -6.10 -14.33
CA LEU A 42 -1.99 -6.19 -14.60
C LEU A 42 -2.70 -4.85 -14.43
N LEU A 43 -2.36 -4.10 -13.38
CA LEU A 43 -2.96 -2.79 -13.12
C LEU A 43 -2.56 -1.78 -14.19
N ARG A 44 -1.29 -1.81 -14.62
CA ARG A 44 -0.77 -0.96 -15.68
C ARG A 44 -1.46 -1.27 -17.01
N ALA A 45 -1.64 -2.55 -17.35
CA ALA A 45 -2.40 -2.98 -18.53
C ALA A 45 -3.88 -2.56 -18.46
N ALA A 46 -4.45 -2.45 -17.27
CA ALA A 46 -5.82 -1.96 -17.04
C ALA A 46 -5.93 -0.43 -16.96
N GLY A 47 -4.81 0.31 -16.99
CA GLY A 47 -4.79 1.77 -16.82
C GLY A 47 -5.25 2.22 -15.42
N THR A 48 -5.10 1.36 -14.40
CA THR A 48 -5.49 1.69 -13.02
C THR A 48 -4.35 2.44 -12.32
N PRO A 49 -4.57 3.66 -11.80
CA PRO A 49 -3.57 4.39 -11.04
C PRO A 49 -3.10 3.63 -9.79
N THR A 50 -1.81 3.72 -9.50
CA THR A 50 -1.16 2.99 -8.41
C THR A 50 -0.31 3.91 -7.53
N GLY A 51 -0.24 3.61 -6.22
CA GLY A 51 0.61 4.37 -5.32
C GLY A 51 1.06 3.60 -4.09
N VAL A 52 2.16 4.05 -3.47
CA VAL A 52 2.69 3.48 -2.23
C VAL A 52 2.40 4.40 -1.05
N VAL A 53 1.96 3.83 0.07
CA VAL A 53 1.71 4.49 1.36
C VAL A 53 2.40 3.75 2.50
N SER A 54 3.51 4.30 3.01
CA SER A 54 4.35 3.59 3.98
C SER A 54 4.68 4.37 5.27
N ASN A 55 4.75 3.67 6.39
CA ASN A 55 5.20 4.23 7.68
C ASN A 55 6.72 4.03 7.85
N GLN A 56 7.52 5.10 7.79
CA GLN A 56 8.99 5.04 7.86
C GLN A 56 9.54 5.66 9.15
N SER A 57 9.10 5.11 10.29
CA SER A 57 9.45 5.61 11.62
C SER A 57 10.93 5.46 12.02
N GLY A 58 11.75 4.76 11.22
CA GLY A 58 13.20 4.73 11.42
C GLY A 58 13.83 6.11 11.35
N ILE A 59 13.21 7.05 10.59
CA ILE A 59 13.68 8.43 10.47
C ILE A 59 13.59 9.17 11.82
N ALA A 60 12.41 9.21 12.43
CA ALA A 60 12.25 9.84 13.74
C ALA A 60 13.06 9.16 14.87
N ARG A 61 13.47 7.90 14.67
CA ARG A 61 14.36 7.18 15.61
C ARG A 61 15.85 7.42 15.36
N GLY A 62 16.22 8.19 14.34
CA GLY A 62 17.62 8.39 13.95
C GLY A 62 18.30 7.14 13.37
N LEU A 63 17.53 6.10 13.04
CA LEU A 63 18.02 4.84 12.45
C LEU A 63 18.11 4.92 10.92
N LEU A 64 17.38 5.85 10.32
CA LEU A 64 17.34 6.09 8.89
C LEU A 64 17.36 7.59 8.61
N THR A 65 17.91 7.95 7.47
CA THR A 65 17.77 9.28 6.88
C THR A 65 16.66 9.26 5.82
N HIS A 66 16.13 10.43 5.51
CA HIS A 66 15.22 10.59 4.37
C HIS A 66 15.88 10.17 3.04
N ALA A 67 17.19 10.35 2.90
CA ALA A 67 17.92 9.96 1.70
C ALA A 67 17.97 8.43 1.54
N GLU A 68 18.23 7.70 2.62
CA GLU A 68 18.21 6.23 2.61
C GLU A 68 16.83 5.67 2.25
N VAL A 69 15.77 6.19 2.88
CA VAL A 69 14.39 5.77 2.55
C VAL A 69 14.05 6.05 1.08
N ARG A 70 14.50 7.19 0.53
CA ARG A 70 14.30 7.48 -0.90
C ARG A 70 15.04 6.51 -1.80
N ARG A 71 16.31 6.18 -1.53
CA ARG A 71 17.07 5.21 -2.32
C ARG A 71 16.42 3.82 -2.30
N VAL A 72 15.90 3.39 -1.16
CA VAL A 72 15.15 2.13 -1.04
C VAL A 72 13.86 2.18 -1.86
N ASN A 73 13.12 3.29 -1.82
CA ASN A 73 11.91 3.47 -2.64
C ASN A 73 12.24 3.48 -4.14
N GLU A 74 13.27 4.20 -4.56
CA GLU A 74 13.73 4.23 -5.96
C GLU A 74 14.08 2.83 -6.45
N ARG A 75 14.83 2.07 -5.65
CA ARG A 75 15.16 0.69 -5.99
C ARG A 75 13.95 -0.22 -6.07
N ALA A 76 12.99 -0.07 -5.16
CA ALA A 76 11.74 -0.82 -5.21
C ALA A 76 10.94 -0.46 -6.47
N ASP A 77 10.83 0.83 -6.80
CA ASP A 77 10.14 1.33 -7.99
C ASP A 77 10.73 0.75 -9.28
N GLU A 78 12.06 0.74 -9.42
CA GLU A 78 12.77 0.13 -10.54
C GLU A 78 12.41 -1.36 -10.73
N LEU A 79 12.46 -2.13 -9.64
CA LEU A 79 12.19 -3.58 -9.67
C LEU A 79 10.71 -3.89 -9.97
N LEU A 80 9.82 -3.03 -9.51
CA LEU A 80 8.37 -3.14 -9.66
C LEU A 80 7.85 -2.57 -11.01
N GLY A 81 8.72 -1.92 -11.77
CA GLY A 81 8.39 -1.36 -13.09
C GLY A 81 7.65 -0.02 -13.04
N GLY A 82 7.81 0.74 -11.95
CA GLY A 82 7.22 2.05 -11.76
C GLY A 82 5.79 2.03 -11.20
N LEU A 83 5.56 2.88 -10.20
CA LEU A 83 4.24 3.29 -9.68
C LEU A 83 4.06 4.81 -9.83
N ASP A 84 2.81 5.26 -9.85
CA ASP A 84 2.49 6.66 -10.15
C ASP A 84 2.79 7.62 -8.99
N THR A 85 2.80 7.14 -7.74
CA THR A 85 3.19 7.96 -6.58
C THR A 85 3.75 7.16 -5.41
N TRP A 86 4.67 7.78 -4.67
CA TRP A 86 5.22 7.27 -3.41
C TRP A 86 5.03 8.30 -2.29
N VAL A 87 4.39 7.89 -1.20
CA VAL A 87 4.16 8.73 -0.03
C VAL A 87 4.56 7.95 1.23
N TYR A 88 5.32 8.58 2.12
CA TYR A 88 5.69 7.96 3.39
C TYR A 88 5.63 8.93 4.56
N CYS A 89 5.36 8.41 5.75
CA CYS A 89 5.31 9.17 6.99
C CYS A 89 6.59 8.90 7.81
N PRO A 90 7.43 9.92 8.10
CA PRO A 90 8.72 9.74 8.77
C PRO A 90 8.63 9.70 10.31
N HIS A 91 7.45 9.97 10.85
CA HIS A 91 7.26 10.26 12.28
C HIS A 91 7.22 9.02 13.17
N ALA A 92 7.56 9.22 14.45
CA ALA A 92 7.41 8.22 15.50
C ALA A 92 5.92 7.91 15.78
N PRO A 93 5.61 6.74 16.38
CA PRO A 93 4.23 6.35 16.71
C PRO A 93 3.47 7.35 17.60
N ASP A 94 4.16 7.99 18.53
CA ASP A 94 3.64 8.91 19.54
C ASP A 94 3.62 10.38 19.09
N ALA A 95 4.15 10.70 17.91
CA ALA A 95 4.30 12.08 17.42
C ALA A 95 2.99 12.84 17.13
N GLY A 96 1.81 12.21 17.28
CA GLY A 96 0.53 12.88 17.05
C GLY A 96 0.25 13.32 15.59
N CYS A 97 1.12 13.00 14.63
CA CYS A 97 1.01 13.47 13.25
C CYS A 97 -0.22 12.93 12.49
N ALA A 98 -0.78 13.70 11.55
CA ALA A 98 -1.95 13.25 10.79
C ALA A 98 -1.64 12.15 9.74
N CYS A 99 -0.37 11.91 9.38
CA CYS A 99 -0.01 11.00 8.30
C CYS A 99 0.05 9.52 8.69
N ARG A 100 0.58 9.19 9.87
CA ARG A 100 0.99 7.81 10.20
C ARG A 100 -0.21 6.87 10.23
N LYS A 101 -0.17 5.77 9.46
CA LYS A 101 -1.19 4.71 9.52
C LYS A 101 -1.31 4.21 10.97
N PRO A 102 -2.52 4.08 11.54
CA PRO A 102 -3.83 3.98 10.86
C PRO A 102 -4.57 5.31 10.57
N ARG A 103 -3.92 6.47 10.72
CA ARG A 103 -4.53 7.73 10.28
C ARG A 103 -4.58 7.82 8.74
N PRO A 104 -5.52 8.58 8.16
CA PRO A 104 -5.77 8.55 6.72
C PRO A 104 -4.80 9.38 5.89
N GLY A 105 -3.91 10.17 6.52
CA GLY A 105 -3.17 11.22 5.81
C GLY A 105 -2.32 10.73 4.64
N LEU A 106 -1.72 9.53 4.73
CA LEU A 106 -0.98 8.96 3.58
C LEU A 106 -1.90 8.57 2.43
N VAL A 107 -3.06 7.97 2.72
CA VAL A 107 -4.06 7.58 1.71
C VAL A 107 -4.62 8.81 1.01
N VAL A 108 -4.99 9.85 1.79
CA VAL A 108 -5.50 11.11 1.27
C VAL A 108 -4.46 11.82 0.39
N GLU A 109 -3.20 11.87 0.80
CA GLU A 109 -2.14 12.50 0.03
C GLU A 109 -1.83 11.72 -1.26
N ALA A 110 -1.82 10.39 -1.22
CA ALA A 110 -1.62 9.58 -2.41
C ALA A 110 -2.77 9.77 -3.41
N ALA A 111 -4.02 9.69 -2.95
CA ALA A 111 -5.20 9.94 -3.78
C ALA A 111 -5.19 11.35 -4.42
N ARG A 112 -4.80 12.38 -3.65
CA ARG A 112 -4.64 13.74 -4.15
C ARG A 112 -3.62 13.84 -5.29
N ARG A 113 -2.46 13.16 -5.17
CA ARG A 113 -1.42 13.14 -6.21
C ARG A 113 -1.88 12.42 -7.48
N LEU A 114 -2.71 11.39 -7.33
CA LEU A 114 -3.31 10.64 -8.43
C LEU A 114 -4.53 11.34 -9.04
N GLY A 115 -5.02 12.43 -8.44
CA GLY A 115 -6.19 13.16 -8.93
C GLY A 115 -7.51 12.40 -8.73
N VAL A 116 -7.59 11.52 -7.74
CA VAL A 116 -8.78 10.70 -7.45
C VAL A 116 -9.37 10.99 -6.07
N ASP A 117 -10.64 10.63 -5.88
CA ASP A 117 -11.30 10.67 -4.58
C ASP A 117 -10.79 9.51 -3.69
N PRO A 118 -10.36 9.76 -2.44
CA PRO A 118 -9.90 8.70 -1.52
C PRO A 118 -10.90 7.55 -1.35
N SER A 119 -12.20 7.84 -1.37
CA SER A 119 -13.25 6.82 -1.23
C SER A 119 -13.45 5.94 -2.47
N GLY A 120 -12.84 6.31 -3.60
CA GLY A 120 -12.69 5.44 -4.77
C GLY A 120 -11.43 4.56 -4.73
N CYS A 121 -10.56 4.71 -3.73
CA CYS A 121 -9.33 3.95 -3.61
C CYS A 121 -9.55 2.61 -2.89
N VAL A 122 -8.69 1.65 -3.20
CA VAL A 122 -8.48 0.43 -2.40
C VAL A 122 -7.05 0.46 -1.86
N VAL A 123 -6.87 0.18 -0.57
CA VAL A 123 -5.56 -0.01 0.05
C VAL A 123 -5.32 -1.50 0.26
N ILE A 124 -4.20 -2.01 -0.22
CA ILE A 124 -3.73 -3.36 0.07
C ILE A 124 -2.54 -3.26 1.02
N GLY A 125 -2.58 -4.02 2.11
CA GLY A 125 -1.52 -4.06 3.12
C GLY A 125 -1.51 -5.39 3.85
N ASP A 126 -0.49 -5.61 4.68
CA ASP A 126 -0.29 -6.86 5.43
C ASP A 126 -0.60 -6.73 6.93
N ILE A 127 -0.89 -5.52 7.43
CA ILE A 127 -1.23 -5.30 8.83
C ILE A 127 -2.51 -4.48 9.03
N ALA A 128 -3.12 -4.59 10.22
CA ALA A 128 -4.35 -3.88 10.55
C ALA A 128 -4.22 -2.35 10.46
N ALA A 129 -3.01 -1.80 10.61
CA ALA A 129 -2.78 -0.36 10.46
C ALA A 129 -3.13 0.14 9.03
N ASP A 130 -2.92 -0.68 7.99
CA ASP A 130 -3.24 -0.35 6.61
C ASP A 130 -4.74 -0.26 6.40
N LEU A 131 -5.45 -1.26 6.89
CA LEU A 131 -6.91 -1.34 6.85
C LEU A 131 -7.53 -0.18 7.66
N GLY A 132 -6.93 0.17 8.79
CA GLY A 132 -7.31 1.34 9.58
C GLY A 132 -7.17 2.65 8.80
N ALA A 133 -6.05 2.84 8.10
CA ALA A 133 -5.82 4.02 7.26
C ALA A 133 -6.81 4.09 6.09
N ALA A 134 -7.08 2.95 5.44
CA ALA A 134 -8.06 2.85 4.37
C ALA A 134 -9.46 3.27 4.86
N ARG A 135 -9.92 2.64 5.95
CA ARG A 135 -11.22 2.92 6.56
C ARG A 135 -11.35 4.39 6.97
N ALA A 136 -10.32 4.95 7.61
CA ALA A 136 -10.32 6.34 8.05
C ALA A 136 -10.37 7.34 6.87
N ALA A 137 -9.91 6.94 5.69
CA ALA A 137 -9.97 7.74 4.47
C ALA A 137 -11.28 7.53 3.67
N GLY A 138 -12.17 6.63 4.12
CA GLY A 138 -13.34 6.20 3.37
C GLY A 138 -13.02 5.25 2.21
N ALA A 139 -11.78 4.78 2.11
CA ALA A 139 -11.32 3.81 1.13
C ALA A 139 -11.68 2.38 1.58
N ARG A 140 -11.63 1.43 0.64
CA ARG A 140 -11.69 0.00 0.96
C ARG A 140 -10.31 -0.51 1.34
N GLY A 141 -10.22 -1.40 2.32
CA GLY A 141 -8.97 -2.07 2.71
C GLY A 141 -9.05 -3.57 2.41
N VAL A 142 -7.97 -4.15 1.88
CA VAL A 142 -7.80 -5.59 1.67
C VAL A 142 -6.52 -6.03 2.36
N LEU A 143 -6.62 -7.00 3.26
CA LEU A 143 -5.46 -7.58 3.92
C LEU A 143 -4.87 -8.71 3.07
N VAL A 144 -3.56 -8.70 2.85
CA VAL A 144 -2.80 -9.82 2.30
C VAL A 144 -1.86 -10.32 3.40
N PRO A 145 -2.24 -11.38 4.14
CA PRO A 145 -1.47 -11.83 5.29
C PRO A 145 -0.09 -12.38 4.89
N THR A 146 0.91 -12.07 5.70
CA THR A 146 2.24 -12.69 5.67
C THR A 146 2.45 -13.54 6.93
N ALA A 147 3.62 -14.16 7.06
CA ALA A 147 4.00 -14.85 8.29
C ALA A 147 4.14 -13.90 9.50
N ALA A 148 4.30 -12.59 9.27
CA ALA A 148 4.39 -11.57 10.32
C ALA A 148 3.02 -11.00 10.72
N THR A 149 1.99 -11.17 9.88
CA THR A 149 0.63 -10.70 10.17
C THR A 149 0.05 -11.46 11.36
N LEU A 150 -0.49 -10.73 12.34
CA LEU A 150 -1.04 -11.33 13.54
C LEU A 150 -2.37 -12.05 13.24
N PRO A 151 -2.63 -13.25 13.81
CA PRO A 151 -3.87 -13.99 13.58
C PRO A 151 -5.14 -13.20 13.87
N ASP A 152 -5.13 -12.38 14.93
CA ASP A 152 -6.26 -11.53 15.29
C ASP A 152 -6.54 -10.44 14.24
N GLU A 153 -5.50 -9.92 13.56
CA GLU A 153 -5.67 -8.95 12.47
C GLU A 153 -6.33 -9.61 11.26
N VAL A 154 -5.95 -10.86 10.94
CA VAL A 154 -6.61 -11.64 9.88
C VAL A 154 -8.07 -11.91 10.22
N ALA A 155 -8.35 -12.31 11.46
CA ALA A 155 -9.72 -12.62 11.91
C ALA A 155 -10.65 -11.39 11.90
N GLN A 156 -10.10 -10.20 12.09
CA GLN A 156 -10.85 -8.94 12.13
C GLN A 156 -10.88 -8.19 10.79
N ALA A 157 -10.11 -8.63 9.80
CA ALA A 157 -10.06 -8.00 8.49
C ALA A 157 -11.40 -8.15 7.75
N PRO A 158 -12.00 -7.06 7.23
CA PRO A 158 -13.26 -7.13 6.52
C PRO A 158 -13.15 -7.78 5.14
N ASP A 159 -11.95 -7.77 4.56
CA ASP A 159 -11.64 -8.38 3.26
C ASP A 159 -10.18 -8.89 3.30
N THR A 160 -9.98 -10.09 2.77
CA THR A 160 -8.67 -10.75 2.76
C THR A 160 -8.42 -11.45 1.43
N ALA A 161 -7.15 -11.51 1.03
CA ALA A 161 -6.70 -12.30 -0.10
C ALA A 161 -5.46 -13.13 0.28
N PRO A 162 -5.30 -14.34 -0.29
CA PRO A 162 -4.17 -15.22 0.06
C PRO A 162 -2.82 -14.69 -0.44
N ASP A 163 -2.83 -13.86 -1.48
CA ASP A 163 -1.65 -13.26 -2.07
C ASP A 163 -2.02 -11.99 -2.85
N LEU A 164 -1.01 -11.17 -3.14
CA LEU A 164 -1.16 -9.87 -3.79
C LEU A 164 -1.73 -9.98 -5.22
N LEU A 165 -1.31 -11.00 -5.98
CA LEU A 165 -1.76 -11.19 -7.37
C LEU A 165 -3.25 -11.58 -7.41
N THR A 166 -3.68 -12.45 -6.50
CA THR A 166 -5.07 -12.84 -6.31
C THR A 166 -5.93 -11.65 -5.89
N ALA A 167 -5.45 -10.81 -4.96
CA ALA A 167 -6.14 -9.59 -4.56
C ALA A 167 -6.41 -8.67 -5.77
N VAL A 168 -5.36 -8.38 -6.55
CA VAL A 168 -5.45 -7.50 -7.72
C VAL A 168 -6.38 -8.06 -8.80
N ARG A 169 -6.30 -9.36 -9.11
CA ARG A 169 -7.21 -9.99 -10.08
C ARG A 169 -8.67 -9.83 -9.68
N ARG A 170 -9.01 -10.16 -8.42
CA ARG A 170 -10.38 -10.02 -7.90
C ARG A 170 -10.89 -8.58 -8.00
N LEU A 171 -10.06 -7.60 -7.66
CA LEU A 171 -10.41 -6.19 -7.74
C LEU A 171 -10.65 -5.73 -9.18
N LEU A 172 -9.81 -6.16 -10.12
CA LEU A 172 -9.99 -5.85 -11.54
C LEU A 172 -11.21 -6.55 -12.14
N ASP A 173 -11.47 -7.82 -11.79
CA ASP A 173 -12.62 -8.55 -12.31
C ASP A 173 -13.95 -8.00 -11.78
N GLY A 174 -14.00 -7.60 -10.50
CA GLY A 174 -15.16 -6.94 -9.90
C GLY A 174 -15.57 -5.64 -10.59
N THR A 175 -14.62 -4.94 -11.23
CA THR A 175 -14.92 -3.73 -12.02
C THR A 175 -15.43 -4.01 -13.44
N ARG A 176 -15.14 -5.21 -13.98
CA ARG A 176 -15.55 -5.58 -15.35
C ARG A 176 -17.00 -6.03 -15.45
N GLY A 177 -17.61 -6.45 -14.34
CA GLY A 177 -19.00 -6.91 -14.28
C GLY A 177 -20.08 -5.82 -14.36
N GLU A 178 -19.70 -4.54 -14.42
CA GLU A 178 -20.64 -3.40 -14.32
C GLU A 178 -20.64 -2.48 -15.55
N ARG A 179 -20.05 -2.90 -16.67
CA ARG A 179 -20.22 -2.16 -17.93
C ARG A 179 -21.59 -2.49 -18.54
N PRO A 180 -22.49 -1.50 -18.74
CA PRO A 180 -23.80 -1.71 -19.35
C PRO A 180 -23.70 -2.18 -20.80
#